data_AF-A0A3B8ZL10-F1
#
_entry.id   AF-A0A3B8ZL10-F1
#
_cell.length_a   1.000
_cell.length_b   1.000
_cell.length_c   1.000
_cell.angle_alpha   90.00
_cell.angle_beta   90.00
_cell.angle_gamma   90.00
#
_symmetry.space_group_name_H-M   'P 1'
#
loop_
_entity.id
_entity.type
_entity.pdbx_description
1 polymer ?
#
loop_
_entity_poly.entity_id
_entity_poly.type
_entity_poly.pdbx_seq_one_letter_code
_entity_poly.pdbx_strand_id
1 'polypeptide(L)'
;MCKSLVGLHRHARDIALGNVQSIPLNIAEGNGKRSLRDRARFLDIARGSTLECSAIQDVLIASQGMGVEINQELKIKLVRIVSMLTRMAMKFENISETEATYAISSEHEHEHE
;
A
#
# COMPACT_ATOMS: atom_id res chain seq x y z
N MET A 1 -8.04 -9.17 -20.45
CA MET A 1 -8.42 -7.76 -20.23
C MET A 1 -7.53 -6.78 -20.99
N CYS A 2 -6.21 -6.71 -20.77
CA CYS A 2 -5.39 -5.66 -21.42
C CYS A 2 -5.27 -5.81 -22.95
N LYS A 3 -5.19 -7.03 -23.49
CA LYS A 3 -5.01 -7.27 -24.94
C LYS A 3 -6.16 -6.76 -25.81
N SER A 4 -7.37 -6.64 -25.24
CA SER A 4 -8.58 -6.21 -25.95
C SER A 4 -8.79 -4.68 -25.93
N LEU A 5 -8.00 -3.93 -25.15
CA LEU A 5 -8.08 -2.47 -25.10
C LEU A 5 -7.21 -1.87 -26.21
N VAL A 6 -7.84 -1.34 -27.26
CA VAL A 6 -7.19 -0.66 -28.40
C VAL A 6 -7.81 0.72 -28.62
N GLY A 7 -7.17 1.55 -29.44
CA GLY A 7 -7.68 2.90 -29.74
C GLY A 7 -7.74 3.81 -28.53
N LEU A 8 -8.93 4.33 -28.21
CA LEU A 8 -9.20 5.30 -27.14
C LEU A 8 -8.75 4.81 -25.75
N HIS A 9 -8.70 3.50 -25.51
CA HIS A 9 -8.32 2.92 -24.22
C HIS A 9 -6.85 2.51 -24.12
N ARG A 10 -6.01 2.87 -25.10
CA ARG A 10 -4.57 2.55 -25.09
C ARG A 10 -3.87 3.08 -23.83
N HIS A 11 -4.13 4.33 -23.47
CA HIS A 11 -3.47 4.95 -22.32
C HIS A 11 -3.85 4.25 -21.00
N ALA A 12 -5.15 3.97 -20.80
CA ALA A 12 -5.65 3.21 -19.66
C ALA A 12 -5.01 1.81 -19.58
N ARG A 13 -4.84 1.14 -20.73
CA ARG A 13 -4.16 -0.16 -20.81
C ARG A 13 -2.69 -0.07 -20.40
N ASP A 14 -1.98 0.91 -20.94
CA ASP A 14 -0.54 1.02 -20.73
C ASP A 14 -0.23 1.38 -19.27
N ILE A 15 -1.02 2.29 -18.65
CA ILE A 15 -0.95 2.56 -17.21
C ILE A 15 -1.33 1.32 -16.40
N ALA A 16 -2.41 0.61 -16.77
CA ALA A 16 -2.81 -0.59 -16.05
C ALA A 16 -1.73 -1.68 -16.06
N LEU A 17 -1.04 -1.88 -17.19
CA LEU A 17 0.05 -2.83 -17.31
C LEU A 17 1.24 -2.45 -16.41
N GLY A 18 1.64 -1.18 -16.41
CA GLY A 18 2.69 -0.68 -15.52
C GLY A 18 2.34 -0.87 -14.05
N ASN A 19 1.12 -0.52 -13.66
CA ASN A 19 0.66 -0.63 -12.27
C ASN A 19 0.54 -2.07 -11.79
N VAL A 20 -0.01 -2.97 -12.62
CA VAL A 20 -0.10 -4.40 -12.27
C VAL A 20 1.28 -5.03 -12.09
N GLN A 21 2.29 -4.61 -12.86
CA GLN A 21 3.68 -5.07 -12.68
C GLN A 21 4.33 -4.46 -11.44
N SER A 22 4.06 -3.19 -11.15
CA SER A 22 4.58 -2.46 -9.99
C SER A 22 4.19 -3.12 -8.66
N ILE A 23 2.98 -3.68 -8.54
CA ILE A 23 2.48 -4.29 -7.31
C ILE A 23 3.38 -5.44 -6.79
N PRO A 24 3.59 -6.55 -7.53
CA PRO A 24 4.44 -7.65 -7.07
C PRO A 24 5.91 -7.24 -6.94
N LEU A 25 6.40 -6.33 -7.79
CA LEU A 25 7.78 -5.82 -7.72
C LEU A 25 8.03 -5.08 -6.40
N ASN A 26 7.15 -4.15 -6.03
CA ASN A 26 7.28 -3.41 -4.78
C ASN A 26 7.07 -4.31 -3.54
N ILE A 27 6.20 -5.32 -3.62
CA ILE A 27 6.07 -6.33 -2.55
C ILE A 27 7.39 -7.08 -2.36
N ALA A 28 7.99 -7.58 -3.45
CA ALA A 28 9.24 -8.32 -3.40
C ALA A 28 10.38 -7.45 -2.85
N GLU A 29 10.53 -6.23 -3.39
CA GLU A 29 11.56 -5.28 -2.97
C GLU A 29 11.40 -4.86 -1.51
N GLY A 30 10.17 -4.58 -1.07
CA GLY A 30 9.87 -4.24 0.32
C GLY A 30 10.24 -5.36 1.28
N ASN A 31 9.96 -6.61 0.94
CA ASN A 31 10.37 -7.76 1.75
C ASN A 31 11.89 -7.97 1.79
N GLY A 32 12.64 -7.44 0.81
CA GLY A 32 14.11 -7.45 0.79
C GLY A 32 14.77 -6.34 1.62
N LYS A 33 14.00 -5.36 2.12
CA LYS A 33 14.57 -4.27 2.92
C LYS A 33 14.87 -4.70 4.35
N ARG A 34 16.02 -4.25 4.87
CA ARG A 34 16.45 -4.49 6.26
C ARG A 34 15.69 -3.65 7.28
N SER A 35 15.39 -2.40 6.92
CA SER A 35 14.63 -1.48 7.76
C SER A 35 13.13 -1.73 7.60
N LEU A 36 12.42 -1.82 8.73
CA LEU A 36 10.96 -1.97 8.75
C LEU A 36 10.26 -0.74 8.14
N ARG A 37 10.83 0.45 8.32
CA ARG A 37 10.33 1.69 7.71
C ARG A 37 10.43 1.62 6.18
N ASP A 38 11.57 1.18 5.65
CA ASP A 38 11.73 1.06 4.21
C ASP A 38 10.82 -0.01 3.64
N ARG A 39 10.70 -1.17 4.31
CA ARG A 39 9.73 -2.21 3.95
C ARG A 39 8.30 -1.66 3.87
N ALA A 40 7.85 -0.92 4.88
CA ALA A 40 6.52 -0.31 4.89
C ALA A 40 6.31 0.64 3.71
N ARG A 41 7.30 1.50 3.42
CA ARG A 41 7.27 2.42 2.27
C ARG A 41 7.06 1.70 0.94
N PHE A 42 7.74 0.58 0.70
CA PHE A 42 7.54 -0.19 -0.53
C PHE A 42 6.14 -0.83 -0.59
N LEU A 43 5.61 -1.30 0.55
CA LEU A 43 4.24 -1.81 0.62
C LEU A 43 3.20 -0.70 0.41
N ASP A 44 3.46 0.53 0.85
CA ASP A 44 2.63 1.70 0.56
C ASP A 44 2.61 2.01 -0.94
N ILE A 45 3.76 1.94 -1.62
CA ILE A 45 3.85 2.11 -3.08
C ILE A 45 3.02 1.04 -3.79
N ALA A 46 3.16 -0.23 -3.40
CA ALA A 46 2.34 -1.31 -3.95
C ALA A 46 0.84 -1.06 -3.73
N ARG A 47 0.46 -0.53 -2.57
CA ARG A 47 -0.94 -0.15 -2.27
C ARG A 47 -1.40 0.96 -3.20
N GLY A 48 -0.59 2.00 -3.39
CA GLY A 48 -0.84 3.09 -4.33
C GLY A 48 -1.10 2.58 -5.75
N SER A 49 -0.22 1.75 -6.30
CA SER A 49 -0.41 1.15 -7.63
C SER A 49 -1.69 0.31 -7.72
N THR A 50 -2.10 -0.37 -6.64
CA THR A 50 -3.37 -1.12 -6.60
C THR A 50 -4.59 -0.20 -6.65
N LEU A 51 -4.55 0.94 -5.97
CA LEU A 51 -5.63 1.93 -5.99
C LEU A 51 -5.74 2.61 -7.36
N GLU A 52 -4.60 2.91 -8.00
CA GLU A 52 -4.60 3.41 -9.37
C GLU A 52 -5.22 2.38 -10.35
N CYS A 53 -4.97 1.08 -10.18
CA CYS A 53 -5.68 0.05 -10.95
C CYS A 53 -7.20 0.11 -10.75
N SER A 54 -7.69 0.43 -9.55
CA SER A 54 -9.13 0.62 -9.30
C SER A 54 -9.65 1.84 -10.05
N ALA A 55 -8.93 2.97 -9.99
CA ALA A 55 -9.30 4.19 -10.69
C ALA A 55 -9.37 3.97 -12.22
N ILE A 56 -8.44 3.18 -12.77
CA ILE A 56 -8.47 2.81 -14.19
C ILE A 56 -9.70 1.95 -14.54
N GLN A 57 -10.12 1.04 -13.65
CA GLN A 57 -11.37 0.29 -13.86
C GLN A 57 -12.57 1.22 -13.87
N ASP A 58 -12.62 2.23 -12.99
CA ASP A 58 -13.68 3.23 -12.96
C ASP A 58 -13.72 4.03 -14.27
N VAL A 59 -12.57 4.47 -14.79
CA VAL A 59 -12.46 5.12 -16.10
C VAL A 59 -12.95 4.22 -17.22
N LEU A 60 -12.55 2.95 -17.23
CA LEU A 60 -12.95 1.99 -18.27
C LEU A 60 -14.45 1.69 -18.24
N ILE A 61 -15.08 1.68 -17.06
CA ILE A 61 -16.54 1.55 -16.94
C ILE A 61 -17.24 2.80 -17.46
N ALA A 62 -16.80 3.99 -17.04
CA ALA A 62 -17.36 5.26 -17.49
C ALA A 62 -17.25 5.44 -19.01
N SER A 63 -16.17 4.93 -19.61
CA SER A 63 -15.94 4.97 -21.05
C SER A 63 -16.48 3.76 -21.82
N GLN A 64 -17.26 2.88 -21.18
CA GLN A 64 -17.81 1.64 -21.78
C GLN A 64 -16.75 0.67 -22.35
N GLY A 65 -15.49 0.79 -21.90
CA GLY A 65 -14.38 -0.08 -22.28
C GLY A 65 -14.29 -1.37 -21.46
N MET A 66 -15.17 -1.54 -20.47
CA MET A 66 -15.27 -2.74 -19.63
C MET A 66 -16.72 -3.01 -19.25
N GLY A 67 -17.11 -4.29 -19.20
CA GLY A 67 -18.42 -4.71 -18.70
C GLY A 67 -18.51 -4.67 -17.18
N VAL A 68 -19.72 -4.40 -16.65
CA VAL A 68 -19.97 -4.23 -15.22
C VAL A 68 -19.63 -5.50 -14.41
N GLU A 69 -19.95 -6.68 -14.93
CA GLU A 69 -19.66 -7.96 -14.28
C GLU A 69 -18.15 -8.19 -14.11
N ILE A 70 -17.38 -7.96 -15.18
CA ILE A 70 -15.90 -8.08 -15.16
C ILE A 70 -15.31 -7.07 -14.17
N ASN A 71 -15.80 -5.83 -14.16
CA ASN A 71 -15.35 -4.81 -13.21
C ASN A 71 -15.61 -5.23 -11.76
N GLN A 72 -16.78 -5.79 -11.45
CA GLN A 72 -17.08 -6.28 -10.10
C GLN A 72 -16.14 -7.41 -9.67
N GLU A 73 -15.90 -8.40 -10.54
CA GLU A 73 -14.97 -9.50 -10.26
C GLU A 73 -13.55 -8.99 -9.96
N LEU A 74 -13.09 -8.00 -10.72
CA LEU A 74 -11.76 -7.42 -10.56
C LEU A 74 -11.66 -6.51 -9.32
N LYS A 75 -12.70 -5.73 -9.01
CA LYS A 75 -12.74 -4.92 -7.79
C LYS A 75 -12.65 -5.79 -6.53
N ILE A 76 -13.30 -6.95 -6.49
CA ILE A 76 -13.17 -7.89 -5.37
C ILE A 76 -11.71 -8.30 -5.15
N LYS A 77 -10.97 -8.57 -6.23
CA LYS A 77 -9.53 -8.91 -6.15
C LYS A 77 -8.71 -7.72 -5.66
N LEU A 78 -8.96 -6.52 -6.17
CA LEU A 78 -8.26 -5.30 -5.73
C LEU A 78 -8.50 -5.01 -4.25
N VAL A 79 -9.73 -5.14 -3.74
CA VAL A 79 -10.05 -4.94 -2.31
C VAL A 79 -9.23 -5.90 -1.44
N ARG A 80 -9.11 -7.16 -1.84
CA ARG A 80 -8.30 -8.15 -1.09
C ARG A 80 -6.81 -7.76 -1.07
N ILE A 81 -6.27 -7.29 -2.20
CA ILE A 81 -4.87 -6.85 -2.30
C ILE A 81 -4.64 -5.61 -1.44
N VAL A 82 -5.47 -4.58 -1.54
CA VAL A 82 -5.38 -3.36 -0.72
C VAL A 82 -5.46 -3.70 0.77
N SER A 83 -6.40 -4.55 1.16
CA SER A 83 -6.57 -4.97 2.56
C SER A 83 -5.32 -5.67 3.11
N MET A 84 -4.75 -6.57 2.31
CA MET A 84 -3.50 -7.26 2.66
C MET A 84 -2.34 -6.26 2.81
N LEU A 85 -2.13 -5.41 1.81
CA LEU A 85 -1.03 -4.44 1.79
C LEU A 85 -1.13 -3.44 2.94
N THR A 86 -2.34 -2.98 3.25
CA THR A 86 -2.61 -2.07 4.37
C THR A 86 -2.21 -2.71 5.70
N ARG A 87 -2.66 -3.94 5.95
CA ARG A 87 -2.28 -4.67 7.18
C ARG A 87 -0.78 -4.95 7.26
N MET A 88 -0.15 -5.27 6.13
CA MET A 88 1.29 -5.53 6.09
C MET A 88 2.10 -4.25 6.36
N ALA A 89 1.70 -3.11 5.83
CA ALA A 89 2.38 -1.83 6.05
C ALA A 89 2.24 -1.35 7.51
N MET A 90 1.03 -1.41 8.08
CA MET A 90 0.74 -0.96 9.46
C MET A 90 1.48 -1.73 10.55
N LYS A 91 1.87 -2.99 10.29
CA LYS A 91 2.61 -3.82 11.27
C LYS A 91 3.92 -3.18 11.75
N PHE A 92 4.44 -2.20 11.01
CA PHE A 92 5.75 -1.60 11.23
C PHE A 92 5.71 -0.21 11.88
N GLU A 93 4.53 0.37 12.09
CA GLU A 93 4.38 1.72 12.66
C GLU A 93 4.41 1.74 14.20
N ASN A 94 4.17 0.60 14.87
CA ASN A 94 3.88 0.56 16.31
C ASN A 94 4.95 -0.13 17.18
N ILE A 95 6.22 -0.18 16.76
CA ILE A 95 7.30 -0.66 17.64
C ILE A 95 7.83 0.53 18.43
N SER A 96 7.15 0.84 19.53
CA SER A 96 7.66 1.72 20.58
C SER A 96 7.67 0.92 21.88
N GLU A 97 8.74 1.03 22.66
CA GLU A 97 8.75 0.49 24.01
C GLU A 97 7.65 1.18 24.82
N THR A 98 6.96 0.43 25.68
CA THR A 98 5.98 1.01 26.60
C THR A 98 6.69 2.05 27.47
N GLU A 99 6.08 3.22 27.67
CA GLU A 99 6.66 4.32 28.45
C GLU A 99 7.15 3.81 29.80
N ALA A 100 8.47 3.70 29.96
CA ALA A 100 9.08 3.27 31.22
C ALA A 100 9.11 4.48 32.15
N THR A 101 8.37 4.41 33.26
CA THR A 101 8.48 5.40 34.33
C THR A 101 9.86 5.26 34.98
N TYR A 102 10.81 6.08 34.56
CA TYR A 102 12.06 6.22 35.29
C TYR A 102 11.74 6.90 36.62
N ALA A 103 11.80 6.13 37.71
CA ALA A 103 11.77 6.71 39.05
C ALA A 103 13.05 7.55 39.22
N ILE A 104 12.93 8.86 39.02
CA ILE A 104 13.97 9.81 39.41
C ILE A 104 13.95 9.81 40.95
N SER A 105 14.89 9.11 41.56
CA SER A 105 15.17 9.27 42.99
C SER A 105 15.70 10.68 43.19
N SER A 106 14.83 11.59 43.62
CA SER A 106 15.22 12.93 44.07
C SER A 106 15.95 12.80 45.40
N GLU A 107 17.23 12.44 45.36
CA GLU A 107 18.14 12.69 46.47
C GLU A 107 18.50 14.18 46.45
N HIS A 108 17.62 14.98 47.04
CA HIS A 108 17.91 16.35 47.44
C HIS A 108 17.70 16.45 48.95
N GLU A 109 18.69 16.01 49.73
CA GLU A 109 18.90 16.53 51.08
C GLU A 109 20.13 17.43 51.03
N HIS A 110 19.87 18.73 50.85
CA HIS A 110 20.82 19.77 51.25
C HIS A 110 20.70 19.93 52.76
N GLU A 111 21.56 19.26 53.52
CA GLU A 111 21.85 19.69 54.90
C GLU A 111 22.89 20.82 54.85
N HIS A 112 22.44 22.01 55.25
CA HIS A 112 23.28 23.14 55.58
C HIS A 112 23.89 22.93 56.97
N GLU A 113 25.21 23.01 57.06
CA GLU A 113 25.94 23.33 58.30
C GLU A 113 26.91 24.49 58.05
#